data_AF-G7ENN6-F1
#
_entry.id   AF-G7ENN6-F1
#
_cell.length_a   1.000
_cell.length_b   1.000
_cell.length_c   1.000
_cell.angle_alpha   90.00
_cell.angle_beta   90.00
_cell.angle_gamma   90.00
#
_symmetry.space_group_name_H-M   'P 1'
#
loop_
_entity.id
_entity.type
_entity.pdbx_description
1 polymer ?
#
loop_
_entity_poly.entity_id
_entity_poly.type
_entity_poly.pdbx_seq_one_letter_code
_entity_poly.pdbx_strand_id
1 'polypeptide(L)'
;MKKTILSALIFAPLFAGCVSTADNSGDLDRNAVVAELTTRMDTLGYQYPVDVVPGINEFLNASAMVLERQYKVMSQYRTSTDHLDARKFLYANKDASPEELEAAIVKFDAGAKNEDEKIGHKLATYNEANEAIYQQNVELATQLTIEAAKSALLLTEYRNEVAAALTLSAGSSVMSMFADDENEAENPKDIGVALLKAKDQLALALEANEIIELEQATIASINERQLTLEAKN
;
A
#
# COMPACT_ATOMS: atom_id res chain seq x y z
N MET A 1 -10.28 -12.99 -25.71
CA MET A 1 -8.85 -13.22 -25.39
C MET A 1 -8.76 -13.48 -23.90
N LYS A 2 -8.27 -14.66 -23.49
CA LYS A 2 -8.18 -15.06 -22.08
C LYS A 2 -7.07 -14.22 -21.43
N LYS A 3 -7.43 -13.25 -20.59
CA LYS A 3 -6.46 -12.54 -19.75
C LYS A 3 -6.11 -13.48 -18.60
N THR A 4 -4.90 -14.01 -18.62
CA THR A 4 -4.35 -14.81 -17.53
C THR A 4 -4.24 -13.91 -16.31
N ILE A 5 -5.10 -14.10 -15.32
CA ILE A 5 -5.03 -13.42 -14.04
C ILE A 5 -3.77 -13.95 -13.36
N LEU A 6 -2.82 -13.06 -13.13
CA LEU A 6 -1.57 -13.35 -12.44
C LEU A 6 -1.90 -13.57 -10.96
N SER A 7 -2.22 -14.80 -10.58
CA SER A 7 -2.55 -15.15 -9.21
C SER A 7 -1.33 -14.99 -8.29
N ALA A 8 -1.51 -14.14 -7.28
CA ALA A 8 -1.01 -14.25 -5.91
C ALA A 8 0.51 -14.38 -5.71
N LEU A 9 1.20 -13.24 -5.67
CA LEU A 9 2.33 -13.06 -4.76
C LEU A 9 1.74 -12.69 -3.39
N ILE A 10 1.57 -13.68 -2.52
CA ILE A 10 1.12 -13.45 -1.14
C ILE A 10 2.30 -12.84 -0.37
N PHE A 11 2.36 -11.51 -0.32
CA PHE A 11 3.16 -10.81 0.69
C PHE A 11 2.43 -10.95 2.04
N ALA A 12 3.13 -11.51 3.03
CA ALA A 12 2.58 -11.69 4.37
C ALA A 12 2.32 -10.30 4.99
N PRO A 13 1.12 -10.04 5.55
CA PRO A 13 0.84 -8.75 6.16
C PRO A 13 1.72 -8.55 7.40
N LEU A 14 2.53 -7.49 7.38
CA LEU A 14 3.42 -7.12 8.49
C LEU A 14 2.69 -6.43 9.67
N PHE A 15 1.36 -6.34 9.64
CA PHE A 15 0.59 -5.59 10.62
C PHE A 15 -0.03 -6.48 11.71
N ALA A 16 0.84 -7.00 12.58
CA ALA A 16 0.45 -7.36 13.95
C ALA A 16 0.71 -6.15 14.87
N GLY A 17 -0.07 -5.09 14.72
CA GLY A 17 -0.02 -3.89 15.57
C GLY A 17 -1.43 -3.55 16.05
N CYS A 18 -1.66 -3.71 17.35
CA CYS A 18 -2.96 -3.62 18.04
C CYS A 18 -3.78 -2.36 17.69
N VAL A 19 -4.90 -2.51 16.96
CA VAL A 19 -5.99 -1.53 17.01
C VAL A 19 -7.09 -2.06 17.95
N SER A 20 -7.28 -1.33 19.03
CA SER A 20 -8.24 -1.59 20.10
C SER A 20 -9.67 -1.57 19.56
N THR A 21 -10.40 -2.67 19.77
CA THR A 21 -11.83 -2.80 19.54
C THR A 21 -12.62 -1.83 20.43
N ALA A 22 -13.26 -0.83 19.81
CA ALA A 22 -14.37 -0.11 20.39
C ALA A 22 -15.50 0.01 19.35
N ASP A 23 -16.69 -0.42 19.76
CA ASP A 23 -17.92 -0.53 18.98
C ASP A 23 -18.22 0.74 18.16
N ASN A 24 -18.65 0.53 16.90
CA ASN A 24 -18.79 1.45 15.75
C ASN A 24 -17.63 1.53 14.74
N SER A 25 -16.65 0.61 14.81
CA SER A 25 -15.37 0.67 14.10
C SER A 25 -15.35 0.41 12.58
N GLY A 26 -16.44 -0.03 11.94
CA GLY A 26 -16.39 -0.46 10.54
C GLY A 26 -16.18 0.64 9.49
N ASP A 27 -16.53 1.88 9.80
CA ASP A 27 -16.43 3.04 8.88
C ASP A 27 -15.17 3.89 9.11
N LEU A 28 -14.63 3.81 10.32
CA LEU A 28 -13.62 4.73 10.84
C LEU A 28 -12.18 4.25 10.60
N ASP A 29 -11.97 3.00 10.19
CA ASP A 29 -10.62 2.41 10.20
C ASP A 29 -9.90 2.62 8.86
N ARG A 30 -10.50 2.27 7.72
CA ARG A 30 -9.78 2.27 6.43
C ARG A 30 -9.50 3.65 5.84
N ASN A 31 -10.48 4.56 5.83
CA ASN A 31 -10.26 5.92 5.34
C ASN A 31 -9.30 6.68 6.26
N ALA A 32 -9.29 6.38 7.56
CA ALA A 32 -8.32 6.90 8.50
C ALA A 32 -6.93 6.31 8.26
N VAL A 33 -6.80 4.99 8.10
CA VAL A 33 -5.53 4.32 7.75
C VAL A 33 -4.98 4.87 6.42
N VAL A 34 -5.81 4.99 5.38
CA VAL A 34 -5.40 5.58 4.10
C VAL A 34 -4.97 7.04 4.30
N ALA A 35 -5.71 7.85 5.07
CA ALA A 35 -5.37 9.25 5.31
C ALA A 35 -4.09 9.40 6.16
N GLU A 36 -3.91 8.58 7.19
CA GLU A 36 -2.72 8.52 8.03
C GLU A 36 -1.51 8.11 7.19
N LEU A 37 -1.64 7.07 6.38
CA LEU A 37 -0.60 6.59 5.49
C LEU A 37 -0.20 7.67 4.49
N THR A 38 -1.19 8.32 3.86
CA THR A 38 -0.98 9.46 2.95
C THR A 38 -0.23 10.59 3.66
N THR A 39 -0.59 10.90 4.91
CA THR A 39 0.10 11.91 5.73
C THR A 39 1.54 11.52 6.06
N ARG A 40 1.80 10.24 6.38
CA ARG A 40 3.15 9.70 6.62
C ARG A 40 4.01 9.82 5.36
N MET A 41 3.44 9.52 4.19
CA MET A 41 4.12 9.69 2.89
C MET A 41 4.49 11.15 2.63
N ASP A 42 3.54 12.08 2.79
CA ASP A 42 3.77 13.52 2.61
C ASP A 42 4.83 14.05 3.59
N THR A 43 4.79 13.59 4.84
CA THR A 43 5.74 13.99 5.90
C THR A 43 7.16 13.51 5.59
N LEU A 44 7.31 12.29 5.09
CA LEU A 44 8.61 11.74 4.71
C LEU A 44 9.16 12.45 3.45
N GLY A 45 8.25 12.79 2.53
CA GLY A 45 8.51 13.59 1.35
C GLY A 45 9.11 12.83 0.17
N TYR A 46 9.08 13.51 -0.98
CA TYR A 46 9.38 12.95 -2.30
C TYR A 46 10.60 13.62 -2.96
N GLN A 47 11.56 14.10 -2.18
CA GLN A 47 12.68 14.87 -2.73
C GLN A 47 13.50 14.02 -3.73
N TYR A 48 13.52 14.48 -4.98
CA TYR A 48 14.40 14.03 -6.07
C TYR A 48 14.64 15.22 -7.03
N PRO A 49 15.78 15.28 -7.76
CA PRO A 49 16.89 14.33 -7.71
C PRO A 49 17.67 14.43 -6.39
N VAL A 50 17.97 13.27 -5.81
CA VAL A 50 18.90 13.11 -4.70
C VAL A 50 20.31 13.05 -5.27
N ASP A 51 21.18 13.92 -4.74
CA ASP A 51 22.60 13.97 -5.10
C ASP A 51 23.45 13.82 -3.84
N VAL A 52 23.71 12.56 -3.46
CA VAL A 52 24.49 12.18 -2.27
C VAL A 52 25.80 11.53 -2.70
N VAL A 53 25.74 10.41 -3.42
CA VAL A 53 26.89 9.73 -4.04
C VAL A 53 26.44 9.00 -5.31
N PRO A 54 27.18 9.10 -6.43
CA PRO A 54 26.77 8.51 -7.71
C PRO A 54 26.39 7.01 -7.66
N GLY A 55 27.04 6.23 -6.79
CA GLY A 55 26.80 4.79 -6.66
C GLY A 55 25.44 4.41 -6.05
N ILE A 56 24.76 5.33 -5.34
CA ILE A 56 23.46 5.05 -4.69
C ILE A 56 22.36 6.02 -5.11
N ASN A 57 22.69 7.13 -5.77
CA ASN A 57 21.72 8.15 -6.21
C ASN A 57 20.57 7.56 -7.04
N GLU A 58 20.84 6.59 -7.92
CA GLU A 58 19.79 5.93 -8.72
C GLU A 58 18.74 5.26 -7.83
N PHE A 59 19.18 4.49 -6.83
CA PHE A 59 18.30 3.82 -5.87
C PHE A 59 17.52 4.81 -5.00
N LEU A 60 18.18 5.87 -4.52
CA LEU A 60 17.54 6.90 -3.69
C LEU A 60 16.43 7.62 -4.49
N ASN A 61 16.70 7.95 -5.74
CA ASN A 61 15.72 8.55 -6.64
C ASN A 61 14.57 7.59 -6.97
N ALA A 62 14.87 6.32 -7.25
CA ALA A 62 13.86 5.31 -7.51
C ALA A 62 12.90 5.15 -6.30
N SER A 63 13.44 5.11 -5.09
CA SER A 63 12.65 4.99 -3.85
C SER A 63 11.69 6.17 -3.65
N ALA A 64 12.18 7.39 -3.86
CA ALA A 64 11.35 8.61 -3.78
C ALA A 64 10.26 8.63 -4.86
N MET A 65 10.60 8.26 -6.10
CA MET A 65 9.65 8.18 -7.21
C MET A 65 8.57 7.10 -6.98
N VAL A 66 8.95 5.95 -6.43
CA VAL A 66 8.01 4.87 -6.09
C VAL A 66 7.02 5.35 -5.02
N LEU A 67 7.50 6.01 -3.97
CA LEU A 67 6.62 6.59 -2.95
C LEU A 67 5.65 7.63 -3.54
N GLU A 68 6.13 8.54 -4.38
CA GLU A 68 5.29 9.57 -5.00
C GLU A 68 4.22 8.96 -5.91
N ARG A 69 4.58 7.91 -6.66
CA ARG A 69 3.61 7.17 -7.48
C ARG A 69 2.58 6.47 -6.60
N GLN A 70 2.99 5.82 -5.52
CA GLN A 70 2.05 5.15 -4.62
C GLN A 70 1.09 6.15 -3.96
N TYR A 71 1.58 7.32 -3.56
CA TYR A 71 0.73 8.40 -3.06
C TYR A 71 -0.37 8.80 -4.06
N LYS A 72 -0.02 8.94 -5.35
CA LYS A 72 -0.99 9.29 -6.40
C LYS A 72 -2.04 8.19 -6.58
N VAL A 73 -1.63 6.92 -6.58
CA VAL A 73 -2.53 5.75 -6.64
C VAL A 73 -3.48 5.77 -5.44
N MET A 74 -2.97 5.96 -4.22
CA MET A 74 -3.78 6.03 -2.99
C MET A 74 -4.76 7.21 -2.99
N SER A 75 -4.35 8.35 -3.55
CA SER A 75 -5.21 9.53 -3.66
C SER A 75 -6.39 9.28 -4.60
N GLN A 76 -6.15 8.65 -5.75
CA GLN A 76 -7.20 8.23 -6.69
C GLN A 76 -8.14 7.20 -6.06
N TYR A 77 -7.58 6.28 -5.28
CA TYR A 77 -8.31 5.25 -4.57
C TYR A 77 -9.29 5.81 -3.53
N ARG A 78 -8.91 6.90 -2.84
CA ARG A 78 -9.73 7.53 -1.79
C ARG A 78 -10.96 8.27 -2.33
N THR A 79 -10.95 8.70 -3.59
CA THR A 79 -11.90 9.70 -4.11
C THR A 79 -13.31 9.22 -4.45
N SER A 80 -13.65 7.92 -4.33
CA SER A 80 -15.03 7.47 -4.56
C SER A 80 -15.78 7.21 -3.25
N THR A 81 -16.70 8.09 -2.88
CA THR A 81 -17.68 7.86 -1.80
C THR A 81 -18.76 6.85 -2.19
N ASP A 82 -18.94 6.61 -3.49
CA ASP A 82 -20.08 5.90 -4.07
C ASP A 82 -20.03 4.38 -3.81
N HIS A 83 -18.93 3.88 -3.28
CA HIS A 83 -18.70 2.46 -3.05
C HIS A 83 -18.40 2.11 -1.59
N LEU A 84 -18.94 2.89 -0.65
CA LEU A 84 -18.67 2.69 0.78
C LEU A 84 -19.04 1.27 1.26
N ASP A 85 -20.22 0.79 0.88
CA ASP A 85 -20.71 -0.54 1.31
C ASP A 85 -19.84 -1.66 0.74
N ALA A 86 -19.42 -1.55 -0.52
CA ALA A 86 -18.52 -2.52 -1.15
C ALA A 86 -17.19 -2.60 -0.39
N ARG A 87 -16.57 -1.46 -0.06
CA ARG A 87 -15.32 -1.43 0.74
C ARG A 87 -15.49 -2.05 2.11
N LYS A 88 -16.57 -1.71 2.82
CA LYS A 88 -16.86 -2.28 4.14
C LYS A 88 -17.01 -3.80 4.07
N PHE A 89 -17.72 -4.28 3.05
CA PHE A 89 -17.90 -5.71 2.84
C PHE A 89 -16.58 -6.42 2.55
N LEU A 90 -15.76 -5.90 1.64
CA LEU A 90 -14.45 -6.49 1.31
C LEU A 90 -13.56 -6.56 2.55
N TYR A 91 -13.50 -5.49 3.33
CA TYR A 91 -12.69 -5.46 4.55
C TYR A 91 -13.16 -6.46 5.60
N ALA A 92 -14.47 -6.50 5.87
CA ALA A 92 -15.06 -7.41 6.85
C ALA A 92 -14.84 -8.90 6.50
N ASN A 93 -14.59 -9.19 5.21
CA ASN A 93 -14.40 -10.54 4.71
C ASN A 93 -13.00 -10.76 4.09
N LYS A 94 -12.01 -9.92 4.43
CA LYS A 94 -10.66 -9.99 3.83
C LYS A 94 -9.94 -11.33 4.09
N ASP A 95 -10.28 -12.00 5.20
CA ASP A 95 -9.71 -13.28 5.61
C ASP A 95 -10.69 -14.46 5.37
N ALA A 96 -11.85 -14.19 4.76
CA ALA A 96 -12.88 -15.19 4.54
C ALA A 96 -12.49 -16.11 3.37
N SER A 97 -12.81 -17.40 3.51
CA SER A 97 -12.71 -18.34 2.40
C SER A 97 -13.68 -17.98 1.28
N PRO A 98 -13.44 -18.47 0.05
CA PRO A 98 -14.38 -18.24 -1.06
C PRO A 98 -15.81 -18.69 -0.74
N GLU A 99 -15.98 -19.80 0.00
CA GLU A 99 -17.25 -20.32 0.56
C GLU A 99 -17.94 -19.32 1.48
N GLU A 100 -17.21 -18.78 2.44
CA GLU A 100 -17.73 -17.83 3.42
C GLU A 100 -18.08 -16.49 2.76
N LEU A 101 -17.30 -16.05 1.76
CA LEU A 101 -17.57 -14.85 0.97
C LEU A 101 -18.90 -14.95 0.23
N GLU A 102 -19.17 -16.06 -0.45
CA GLU A 102 -20.45 -16.26 -1.15
C GLU A 102 -21.62 -16.27 -0.17
N ALA A 103 -21.48 -17.01 0.94
CA ALA A 103 -22.52 -17.04 1.97
C ALA A 103 -22.80 -15.65 2.54
N ALA A 104 -21.76 -14.83 2.72
CA ALA A 104 -21.88 -13.45 3.17
C ALA A 104 -22.58 -12.56 2.13
N ILE A 105 -22.28 -12.70 0.83
CA ILE A 105 -22.96 -11.98 -0.26
C ILE A 105 -24.45 -12.36 -0.28
N VAL A 106 -24.76 -13.66 -0.33
CA VAL A 106 -26.15 -14.17 -0.36
C VAL A 106 -26.94 -13.68 0.86
N LYS A 107 -26.31 -13.73 2.04
CA LYS A 107 -26.94 -13.25 3.29
C LYS A 107 -27.21 -11.75 3.26
N PHE A 108 -26.28 -10.96 2.72
CA PHE A 108 -26.46 -9.52 2.58
C PHE A 108 -27.59 -9.21 1.59
N ASP A 109 -27.57 -9.86 0.43
CA ASP A 109 -28.50 -9.61 -0.68
C ASP A 109 -29.92 -10.08 -0.39
N ALA A 110 -30.12 -11.03 0.54
CA ALA A 110 -31.44 -11.48 0.96
C ALA A 110 -32.32 -10.35 1.54
N GLY A 111 -31.71 -9.28 2.05
CA GLY A 111 -32.41 -8.10 2.56
C GLY A 111 -32.64 -6.99 1.54
N ALA A 112 -32.07 -7.10 0.33
CA ALA A 112 -32.11 -6.05 -0.68
C ALA A 112 -33.49 -5.97 -1.36
N LYS A 113 -34.00 -4.75 -1.53
CA LYS A 113 -35.31 -4.50 -2.17
C LYS A 113 -35.20 -4.35 -3.69
N ASN A 114 -34.01 -4.07 -4.20
CA ASN A 114 -33.69 -3.83 -5.59
C ASN A 114 -32.23 -4.18 -5.87
N GLU A 115 -31.82 -4.14 -7.14
CA GLU A 115 -30.47 -4.51 -7.56
C GLU A 115 -29.40 -3.57 -6.99
N ASP A 116 -29.68 -2.27 -6.92
CA ASP A 116 -28.75 -1.25 -6.42
C ASP A 116 -28.44 -1.42 -4.93
N GLU A 117 -29.32 -2.08 -4.16
CA GLU A 117 -29.11 -2.41 -2.75
C GLU A 117 -28.27 -3.69 -2.54
N LYS A 118 -28.10 -4.53 -3.57
CA LYS A 118 -27.32 -5.77 -3.46
C LYS A 118 -25.83 -5.47 -3.36
N ILE A 119 -25.15 -6.11 -2.41
CA ILE A 119 -23.70 -6.02 -2.29
C ILE A 119 -23.02 -6.63 -3.50
N GLY A 120 -23.57 -7.68 -4.10
CA GLY A 120 -23.02 -8.27 -5.33
C GLY A 120 -22.93 -7.24 -6.47
N HIS A 121 -24.00 -6.45 -6.67
CA HIS A 121 -24.01 -5.39 -7.67
C HIS A 121 -23.01 -4.26 -7.33
N LYS A 122 -23.01 -3.80 -6.08
CA LYS A 122 -22.09 -2.75 -5.60
C LYS A 122 -20.62 -3.15 -5.73
N LEU A 123 -20.30 -4.43 -5.49
CA LEU A 123 -18.94 -4.97 -5.65
C LEU A 123 -18.51 -4.99 -7.12
N ALA A 124 -19.42 -5.33 -8.05
CA ALA A 124 -19.13 -5.28 -9.48
C ALA A 124 -18.84 -3.84 -9.94
N THR A 125 -19.69 -2.87 -9.57
CA THR A 125 -19.46 -1.46 -9.90
C THR A 125 -18.18 -0.92 -9.26
N TYR A 126 -17.90 -1.32 -8.01
CA TYR A 126 -16.65 -0.94 -7.33
C TYR A 126 -15.41 -1.48 -8.06
N ASN A 127 -15.44 -2.74 -8.49
CA ASN A 127 -14.35 -3.34 -9.24
C ASN A 127 -14.12 -2.61 -10.57
N GLU A 128 -15.18 -2.33 -11.32
CA GLU A 128 -15.10 -1.58 -12.58
C GLU A 128 -14.52 -0.18 -12.40
N ALA A 129 -14.90 0.52 -11.32
CA ALA A 129 -14.40 1.86 -11.01
C ALA A 129 -12.91 1.87 -10.65
N ASN A 130 -12.38 0.77 -10.10
CA ASN A 130 -11.00 0.70 -9.60
C ASN A 130 -10.05 -0.14 -10.46
N GLU A 131 -10.52 -0.78 -11.53
CA GLU A 131 -9.69 -1.65 -12.38
C GLU A 131 -8.40 -0.96 -12.85
N ALA A 132 -8.47 0.29 -13.31
CA ALA A 132 -7.30 1.04 -13.75
C ALA A 132 -6.31 1.35 -12.60
N ILE A 133 -6.82 1.50 -11.37
CA ILE A 133 -6.02 1.72 -10.17
C ILE A 133 -5.32 0.42 -9.77
N TYR A 134 -6.02 -0.71 -9.85
CA TYR A 134 -5.44 -2.04 -9.59
C TYR A 134 -4.32 -2.37 -10.56
N GLN A 135 -4.48 -2.09 -11.86
CA GLN A 135 -3.41 -2.32 -12.83
C GLN A 135 -2.16 -1.46 -12.54
N GLN A 136 -2.37 -0.17 -12.22
CA GLN A 136 -1.26 0.71 -11.80
C GLN A 136 -0.56 0.20 -10.54
N ASN A 137 -1.32 -0.34 -9.58
CA ASN A 137 -0.78 -0.89 -8.34
C ASN A 137 0.06 -2.16 -8.58
N VAL A 138 -0.36 -3.06 -9.49
CA VAL A 138 0.41 -4.27 -9.86
C VAL A 138 1.74 -3.92 -10.55
N GLU A 139 1.72 -2.94 -11.47
CA GLU A 139 2.96 -2.46 -12.11
C GLU A 139 3.93 -1.87 -11.06
N LEU A 140 3.39 -1.14 -10.09
CA LEU A 140 4.17 -0.54 -9.01
C LEU A 140 4.70 -1.58 -8.02
N ALA A 141 3.93 -2.63 -7.70
CA ALA A 141 4.36 -3.74 -6.83
C ALA A 141 5.63 -4.44 -7.35
N THR A 142 5.73 -4.58 -8.68
CA THR A 142 6.91 -5.17 -9.34
C THR A 142 8.14 -4.29 -9.13
N GLN A 143 8.01 -2.97 -9.33
CA GLN A 143 9.09 -2.00 -9.10
C GLN A 143 9.50 -1.99 -7.63
N LEU A 144 8.51 -1.99 -6.74
CA LEU A 144 8.69 -1.96 -5.30
C LEU A 144 9.44 -3.19 -4.78
N THR A 145 9.14 -4.38 -5.29
CA THR A 145 9.86 -5.62 -4.96
C THR A 145 11.34 -5.52 -5.35
N ILE A 146 11.63 -4.99 -6.54
CA ILE A 146 13.01 -4.81 -7.03
C ILE A 146 13.77 -3.82 -6.13
N GLU A 147 13.16 -2.67 -5.83
CA GLU A 147 13.81 -1.64 -5.01
C GLU A 147 13.93 -2.07 -3.54
N ALA A 148 12.98 -2.82 -2.98
CA ALA A 148 13.11 -3.41 -1.64
C ALA A 148 14.29 -4.39 -1.55
N ALA A 149 14.49 -5.22 -2.58
CA ALA A 149 15.64 -6.12 -2.64
C ALA A 149 16.97 -5.35 -2.73
N LYS A 150 17.03 -4.29 -3.56
CA LYS A 150 18.21 -3.40 -3.65
C LYS A 150 18.47 -2.69 -2.32
N SER A 151 17.43 -2.24 -1.63
CA SER A 151 17.54 -1.59 -0.32
C SER A 151 18.23 -2.49 0.70
N ALA A 152 17.82 -3.77 0.81
CA ALA A 152 18.44 -4.71 1.74
C ALA A 152 19.93 -4.92 1.48
N LEU A 153 20.32 -4.99 0.20
CA LEU A 153 21.72 -5.10 -0.22
C LEU A 153 22.52 -3.84 0.17
N LEU A 154 22.00 -2.66 -0.18
CA LEU A 154 22.67 -1.39 0.11
C LEU A 154 22.77 -1.12 1.61
N LEU A 155 21.74 -1.41 2.41
CA LEU A 155 21.81 -1.28 3.87
C LEU A 155 22.89 -2.19 4.48
N THR A 156 23.16 -3.34 3.87
CA THR A 156 24.23 -4.25 4.29
C THR A 156 25.61 -3.73 3.89
N GLU A 157 25.73 -3.22 2.67
CA GLU A 157 26.96 -2.64 2.13
C GLU A 157 27.41 -1.40 2.92
N TYR A 158 26.47 -0.52 3.24
CA TYR A 158 26.69 0.76 3.95
C TYR A 158 26.36 0.66 5.45
N ARG A 159 26.54 -0.51 6.06
CA ARG A 159 26.12 -0.78 7.45
C ARG A 159 26.74 0.18 8.48
N ASN A 160 27.95 0.68 8.23
CA ASN A 160 28.67 1.56 9.16
C ASN A 160 28.08 2.97 9.13
N GLU A 161 27.81 3.47 7.92
CA GLU A 161 27.16 4.75 7.64
C GLU A 161 25.74 4.76 8.22
N VAL A 162 25.00 3.66 8.03
CA VAL A 162 23.66 3.45 8.62
C VAL A 162 23.73 3.43 10.15
N ALA A 163 24.68 2.70 10.74
CA ALA A 163 24.84 2.65 12.19
C ALA A 163 25.19 4.03 12.79
N ALA A 164 26.02 4.80 12.11
CA ALA A 164 26.33 6.17 12.49
C ALA A 164 25.08 7.06 12.46
N ALA A 165 24.28 6.97 11.39
CA ALA A 165 23.02 7.73 11.26
C ALA A 165 22.01 7.39 12.39
N LEU A 166 21.84 6.10 12.71
CA LEU A 166 20.95 5.66 13.80
C LEU A 166 21.41 6.13 15.19
N THR A 167 22.72 6.24 15.41
CA THR A 167 23.26 6.74 16.70
C THR A 167 22.97 8.23 16.88
N LEU A 168 23.02 9.02 15.79
CA LEU A 168 22.65 10.44 15.84
C LEU A 168 21.15 10.65 16.07
N SER A 169 20.28 9.86 15.42
CA SER A 169 18.82 10.00 15.57
C SER A 169 18.34 9.62 16.97
N ALA A 170 19.03 8.69 17.65
CA ALA A 170 18.75 8.34 19.04
C ALA A 170 19.26 9.37 20.07
N GLY A 171 20.26 10.20 19.70
CA GLY A 171 20.84 11.24 20.57
C GLY A 171 20.31 12.66 20.37
N SER A 172 19.59 12.92 19.27
CA SER A 172 18.91 14.17 18.99
C SER A 172 17.50 13.87 18.50
N SER A 173 16.52 14.11 19.37
CA SER A 173 15.09 14.04 19.06
C SER A 173 14.76 14.88 17.83
N VAL A 174 14.58 14.27 16.64
CA VAL A 174 13.73 14.66 15.49
C VAL A 174 13.86 16.10 14.92
N MET A 175 14.60 17.01 15.57
CA MET A 175 14.63 18.45 15.31
C MET A 175 15.84 18.88 14.48
N SER A 176 16.84 18.00 14.32
CA SER A 176 18.04 18.24 13.50
C SER A 176 17.81 18.02 12.01
N MET A 177 16.69 17.42 11.59
CA MET A 177 16.39 17.17 10.17
C MET A 177 15.89 18.43 9.42
N PHE A 178 15.76 19.56 10.12
CA PHE A 178 15.37 20.86 9.55
C PHE A 178 16.43 21.95 9.76
N ALA A 179 17.67 21.57 10.09
CA ALA A 179 18.78 22.52 10.10
C ALA A 179 19.17 22.84 8.65
N ASP A 180 18.61 23.94 8.16
CA ASP A 180 19.06 24.70 7.00
C ASP A 180 20.51 25.11 7.26
N ASP A 181 21.47 24.34 6.77
CA ASP A 181 22.87 24.73 6.72
C ASP A 181 23.33 24.64 5.27
N GLU A 182 23.43 25.80 4.64
CA GLU A 182 24.00 25.99 3.33
C GLU A 182 25.49 25.57 3.38
N ASN A 183 25.86 24.64 2.49
CA ASN A 183 27.20 24.11 2.22
C ASN A 183 27.65 22.91 3.09
N GLU A 184 27.72 21.72 2.49
CA GLU A 184 28.99 21.05 2.17
C GLU A 184 28.74 19.73 1.41
N ALA A 185 29.55 19.50 0.38
CA ALA A 185 29.50 18.32 -0.47
C ALA A 185 29.95 17.05 0.28
N GLU A 186 29.31 15.92 -0.05
CA GLU A 186 29.70 14.54 0.27
C GLU A 186 30.08 14.25 1.73
N ASN A 187 29.12 14.32 2.67
CA ASN A 187 29.30 13.78 4.01
C ASN A 187 28.90 12.28 4.03
N PRO A 188 29.76 11.34 4.50
CA PRO A 188 29.37 9.93 4.69
C PRO A 188 28.13 9.73 5.58
N LYS A 189 27.79 10.74 6.41
CA LYS A 189 26.56 10.79 7.21
C LYS A 189 25.31 10.95 6.36
N ASP A 190 25.40 11.64 5.23
CA ASP A 190 24.28 11.88 4.30
C ASP A 190 23.89 10.56 3.61
N ILE A 191 24.85 9.66 3.40
CA ILE A 191 24.60 8.31 2.86
C ILE A 191 23.71 7.50 3.79
N GLY A 192 24.07 7.39 5.08
CA GLY A 192 23.30 6.60 6.05
C GLY A 192 21.88 7.15 6.26
N VAL A 193 21.74 8.48 6.34
CA VAL A 193 20.43 9.14 6.46
C VAL A 193 19.59 8.96 5.19
N ALA A 194 20.19 9.12 4.01
CA ALA A 194 19.47 8.95 2.74
C ALA A 194 19.02 7.50 2.53
N LEU A 195 19.85 6.51 2.88
CA LEU A 195 19.50 5.09 2.80
C LEU A 195 18.37 4.72 3.76
N LEU A 196 18.36 5.25 4.99
CA LEU A 196 17.26 5.07 5.93
C LEU A 196 15.97 5.71 5.42
N LYS A 197 16.04 6.93 4.89
CA LYS A 197 14.90 7.60 4.26
C LYS A 197 14.34 6.77 3.09
N ALA A 198 15.20 6.30 2.18
CA ALA A 198 14.80 5.46 1.06
C ALA A 198 14.13 4.15 1.52
N LYS A 199 14.67 3.51 2.56
CA LYS A 199 14.04 2.32 3.17
C LYS A 199 12.64 2.64 3.70
N ASP A 200 12.47 3.76 4.41
CA ASP A 200 11.18 4.16 4.95
C ASP A 200 10.19 4.56 3.83
N GLN A 201 10.67 5.16 2.74
CA GLN A 201 9.87 5.44 1.54
C GLN A 201 9.34 4.14 0.92
N LEU A 202 10.19 3.13 0.74
CA LEU A 202 9.78 1.83 0.22
C LEU A 202 8.82 1.11 1.18
N ALA A 203 9.04 1.20 2.49
CA ALA A 203 8.17 0.59 3.49
C ALA A 203 6.75 1.19 3.47
N LEU A 204 6.64 2.52 3.38
CA LEU A 204 5.33 3.18 3.24
C LEU A 204 4.65 2.82 1.92
N ALA A 205 5.43 2.70 0.84
CA ALA A 205 4.88 2.29 -0.45
C ALA A 205 4.36 0.84 -0.42
N LEU A 206 5.04 -0.08 0.29
CA LEU A 206 4.60 -1.46 0.53
C LEU A 206 3.31 -1.51 1.33
N GLU A 207 3.23 -0.76 2.43
CA GLU A 207 2.02 -0.68 3.26
C GLU A 207 0.79 -0.22 2.43
N ALA A 208 0.97 0.75 1.55
CA ALA A 208 -0.11 1.22 0.67
C ALA A 208 -0.45 0.22 -0.45
N ASN A 209 0.54 -0.50 -0.97
CA ASN A 209 0.33 -1.52 -1.97
C ASN A 209 -0.47 -2.71 -1.40
N GLU A 210 -0.11 -3.19 -0.20
CA GLU A 210 -0.79 -4.30 0.50
C GLU A 210 -2.28 -4.01 0.74
N ILE A 211 -2.62 -2.76 1.09
CA ILE A 211 -4.00 -2.29 1.23
C ILE A 211 -4.78 -2.57 -0.05
N ILE A 212 -4.28 -2.13 -1.20
CA ILE A 212 -4.98 -2.26 -2.49
C ILE A 212 -5.00 -3.71 -2.96
N GLU A 213 -3.90 -4.45 -2.80
CA GLU A 213 -3.81 -5.86 -3.21
C GLU A 213 -4.77 -6.78 -2.46
N LEU A 214 -4.94 -6.56 -1.14
CA LEU A 214 -5.89 -7.36 -0.34
C LEU A 214 -7.33 -7.23 -0.88
N GLU A 215 -7.77 -6.01 -1.18
CA GLU A 215 -9.12 -5.80 -1.73
C GLU A 215 -9.26 -6.41 -3.13
N GLN A 216 -8.25 -6.25 -3.98
CA GLN A 216 -8.23 -6.88 -5.31
C GLN A 216 -8.31 -8.41 -5.22
N ALA A 217 -7.59 -9.03 -4.28
CA ALA A 217 -7.60 -10.47 -4.08
C ALA A 217 -8.97 -10.98 -3.60
N THR A 218 -9.63 -10.26 -2.68
CA THR A 218 -10.99 -10.60 -2.24
C THR A 218 -11.98 -10.50 -3.41
N ILE A 219 -11.91 -9.44 -4.23
CA ILE A 219 -12.75 -9.29 -5.42
C ILE A 219 -12.51 -10.42 -6.44
N ALA A 220 -11.24 -10.77 -6.70
CA ALA A 220 -10.90 -11.84 -7.62
C ALA A 220 -11.49 -13.19 -7.16
N SER A 221 -11.44 -13.46 -5.86
CA SER A 221 -12.01 -14.67 -5.25
C SER A 221 -13.53 -14.74 -5.44
N ILE A 222 -14.23 -13.60 -5.36
CA ILE A 222 -15.66 -13.49 -5.64
C ILE A 222 -15.97 -13.83 -7.11
N ASN A 223 -15.23 -13.21 -8.03
CA ASN A 223 -15.44 -13.38 -9.48
C ASN A 223 -15.18 -14.82 -9.95
N GLU A 224 -14.09 -15.45 -9.50
CA GLU A 224 -13.75 -16.83 -9.86
C GLU A 224 -14.83 -17.82 -9.41
N ARG A 225 -15.39 -17.58 -8.23
CA ARG A 225 -16.43 -18.45 -7.66
C ARG A 225 -17.77 -18.30 -8.37
N GLN A 226 -18.16 -17.07 -8.72
CA GLN A 226 -19.36 -16.81 -9.54
C GLN A 226 -19.28 -17.53 -10.90
N LEU A 227 -18.15 -17.42 -11.60
CA LEU A 227 -17.93 -18.16 -12.86
C LEU A 227 -18.02 -19.68 -12.69
N THR A 228 -17.53 -20.21 -11.56
CA THR A 228 -17.59 -21.64 -11.26
C THR A 228 -19.01 -22.13 -10.99
N LEU A 229 -19.86 -21.30 -10.38
CA LEU A 229 -21.27 -21.61 -10.11
C LEU A 229 -22.11 -21.52 -11.39
N GLU A 230 -21.88 -20.52 -12.23
CA GLU A 230 -22.52 -20.40 -13.54
C GLU A 230 -22.19 -21.57 -14.47
N ALA A 231 -20.95 -22.09 -14.42
CA ALA A 231 -20.54 -23.26 -15.21
C ALA A 231 -21.14 -24.61 -14.72
N LYS A 232 -21.72 -24.63 -13.51
CA LYS A 232 -22.34 -25.83 -12.92
C LYS A 232 -23.86 -25.88 -13.06
N ASN A 233 -24.48 -24.77 -13.49
CA ASN A 233 -25.92 -24.63 -13.75
C ASN A 233 -26.22 -24.72 -15.26
#